data_AF-A0A3S4IJH6-F1
#
_entry.id   AF-A0A3S4IJH6-F1
#
_cell.length_a   1.000
_cell.length_b   1.000
_cell.length_c   1.000
_cell.angle_alpha   90.00
_cell.angle_beta   90.00
_cell.angle_gamma   90.00
#
_symmetry.space_group_name_H-M   'P 1'
#
loop_
_entity.id
_entity.type
_entity.pdbx_description
1 polymer ?
#
loop_
_entity_poly.entity_id
_entity_poly.type
_entity_poly.pdbx_seq_one_letter_code
_entity_poly.pdbx_strand_id
1 'polypeptide(L)'
;MVCTASAPKTIGVERRTVPALENWQLDLQGISDNLDGTKVVFVCSPNNPTGQLINPQDLRTLLELTRGKAIVVADEAYIEFCPQATLTGWLVEYPHLVILRTLSKAFCAGGSALRLYAG
;
A
#
# COMPACT_ATOMS: atom_id res chain seq x y z
N MET A 1 7.85 -1.98 4.02
CA MET A 1 8.64 -1.97 2.75
C MET A 1 7.76 -1.39 1.66
N VAL A 2 8.20 -0.34 0.95
CA VAL A 2 7.42 0.21 -0.17
C VAL A 2 7.93 -0.36 -1.48
N CYS A 3 7.05 -1.03 -2.22
CA CYS A 3 7.38 -1.53 -3.55
C CYS A 3 6.79 -0.57 -4.58
N THR A 4 7.62 0.36 -5.08
CA THR A 4 7.29 1.21 -6.23
C THR A 4 7.38 0.36 -7.49
N ALA A 5 6.23 -0.22 -7.84
CA ALA A 5 6.05 -0.95 -9.06
C ALA A 5 5.84 0.01 -10.24
N SER A 6 6.94 0.33 -10.89
CA SER A 6 6.97 0.42 -12.35
C SER A 6 6.87 -1.01 -13.00
N ALA A 7 6.31 -1.99 -12.24
CA ALA A 7 6.23 -3.49 -12.22
C ALA A 7 7.26 -4.36 -13.00
N PRO A 8 7.83 -5.49 -12.51
CA PRO A 8 8.99 -6.17 -13.17
C PRO A 8 8.76 -7.27 -14.24
N LYS A 9 9.66 -7.30 -15.25
CA LYS A 9 10.30 -8.38 -16.09
C LYS A 9 9.74 -9.80 -16.28
N THR A 10 8.70 -10.26 -15.59
CA THR A 10 7.88 -11.41 -16.04
C THR A 10 6.83 -10.98 -17.06
N ILE A 11 6.50 -9.68 -17.06
CA ILE A 11 5.58 -9.00 -17.97
C ILE A 11 6.25 -7.78 -18.66
N GLY A 12 7.59 -7.71 -18.65
CA GLY A 12 8.37 -6.77 -19.48
C GLY A 12 8.59 -5.34 -18.95
N VAL A 13 8.52 -5.13 -17.63
CA VAL A 13 8.40 -3.79 -17.01
C VAL A 13 9.49 -3.64 -15.87
N GLU A 14 9.60 -2.57 -15.05
CA GLU A 14 10.69 -2.32 -14.04
C GLU A 14 10.27 -2.40 -12.53
N ARG A 15 11.06 -2.98 -11.59
CA ARG A 15 10.76 -2.87 -10.13
C ARG A 15 11.73 -1.93 -9.42
N ARG A 16 11.19 -0.96 -8.69
CA ARG A 16 11.90 -0.15 -7.71
C ARG A 16 11.44 -0.54 -6.30
N THR A 17 12.35 -0.42 -5.34
CA THR A 17 12.08 -0.76 -3.94
C THR A 17 12.72 0.31 -3.09
N VAL A 18 11.90 1.03 -2.32
CA VAL A 18 12.39 2.02 -1.36
C VAL A 18 12.39 1.35 0.02
N PRO A 19 13.54 1.26 0.71
CA PRO A 19 13.60 0.78 2.07
C PRO A 19 12.63 1.56 2.97
N ALA A 20 12.11 0.90 4.01
CA ALA A 20 11.47 1.63 5.09
C ALA A 20 12.55 2.33 5.93
N LEU A 21 12.17 3.38 6.64
CA LEU A 21 13.00 3.97 7.69
C LEU A 21 13.26 2.94 8.82
N GLU A 22 14.23 3.20 9.71
CA GLU A 22 14.57 2.29 10.82
C GLU A 22 13.39 1.97 11.75
N ASN A 23 12.44 2.91 11.87
CA ASN A 23 11.19 2.77 12.60
C ASN A 23 10.05 2.13 11.76
N TRP A 24 10.38 1.51 10.63
CA TRP A 24 9.47 0.86 9.68
C TRP A 24 8.43 1.75 8.98
N GLN A 25 8.52 3.08 9.14
CA GLN A 25 7.68 4.05 8.43
C GLN A 25 8.16 4.31 7.00
N LEU A 26 7.39 5.09 6.24
CA LEU A 26 7.69 5.41 4.83
C LEU A 26 8.85 6.39 4.73
N ASP A 27 9.84 6.07 3.90
CA ASP A 27 10.78 7.08 3.38
C ASP A 27 10.09 7.87 2.26
N LEU A 28 9.33 8.91 2.64
CA LEU A 28 8.59 9.75 1.70
C LEU A 28 9.50 10.46 0.69
N GLN A 29 10.73 10.80 1.08
CA GLN A 29 11.70 11.44 0.20
C GLN A 29 12.21 10.43 -0.84
N GLY A 30 12.72 9.28 -0.40
CA GLY A 30 13.15 8.21 -1.30
C GLY A 30 12.04 7.68 -2.22
N ILE A 31 10.78 7.70 -1.77
CA ILE A 31 9.63 7.43 -2.64
C ILE A 31 9.49 8.52 -3.69
N SER A 32 9.41 9.80 -3.29
CA SER A 32 9.27 10.94 -4.20
C SER A 32 10.32 10.93 -5.32
N ASP A 33 11.58 10.68 -4.96
CA ASP A 33 12.72 10.65 -5.89
C ASP A 33 12.67 9.46 -6.88
N ASN A 34 11.83 8.45 -6.60
CA ASN A 34 11.63 7.26 -7.44
C ASN A 34 10.25 7.18 -8.12
N LEU A 35 9.38 8.19 -7.95
CA LEU A 35 8.02 8.21 -8.48
C LEU A 35 7.94 8.40 -10.01
N ASP A 36 8.94 8.98 -10.66
CA ASP A 36 8.85 9.23 -12.11
C ASP A 36 8.76 7.92 -12.91
N GLY A 37 7.82 7.85 -13.85
CA GLY A 37 7.48 6.61 -14.57
C GLY A 37 6.80 5.51 -13.74
N THR A 38 6.79 5.57 -12.40
CA THR A 38 6.10 4.58 -11.55
C THR A 38 4.59 4.64 -11.79
N LYS A 39 3.94 3.47 -11.95
CA LYS A 39 2.49 3.36 -12.19
C LYS A 39 1.70 2.78 -11.04
N VAL A 40 2.34 1.99 -10.18
CA VAL A 40 1.71 1.39 -8.99
C VAL A 40 2.67 1.49 -7.80
N VAL A 41 2.15 1.86 -6.63
CA VAL A 41 2.90 1.89 -5.37
C VAL A 41 2.21 0.96 -4.38
N PHE A 42 2.91 -0.07 -3.90
CA PHE A 42 2.37 -0.98 -2.89
C PHE A 42 2.86 -0.60 -1.49
N VAL A 43 1.91 -0.49 -0.56
CA VAL A 43 2.15 -0.24 0.88
C VAL A 43 1.34 -1.25 1.69
N CYS A 44 1.98 -1.94 2.63
CA CYS A 44 1.29 -2.83 3.57
C CYS A 44 1.08 -2.11 4.91
N SER A 45 -0.16 -2.05 5.40
CA SER A 45 -0.48 -1.45 6.70
C SER A 45 -1.70 -2.18 7.31
N PRO A 46 -1.52 -3.02 8.35
CA PRO A 46 -0.25 -3.33 9.03
C PRO A 46 0.82 -4.02 8.14
N ASN A 47 2.08 -3.66 8.32
CA ASN A 47 3.20 -4.21 7.55
C ASN A 47 3.62 -5.61 8.08
N ASN A 48 3.60 -6.62 7.23
CA ASN A 48 4.14 -7.95 7.51
C ASN A 48 5.67 -7.97 7.27
N PRO A 49 6.54 -8.49 8.17
CA PRO A 49 6.25 -9.21 9.43
C PRO A 49 6.27 -8.34 10.69
N THR A 50 6.43 -7.02 10.58
CA THR A 50 6.69 -6.14 11.73
C THR A 50 5.46 -5.78 12.55
N GLY A 51 4.26 -6.03 12.01
CA GLY A 51 2.97 -5.71 12.64
C GLY A 51 2.66 -4.22 12.75
N GLN A 52 3.55 -3.34 12.32
CA GLN A 52 3.38 -1.90 12.49
C GLN A 52 2.40 -1.30 11.49
N LEU A 53 1.58 -0.37 11.99
CA LEU A 53 0.80 0.53 11.16
C LEU A 53 1.72 1.61 10.56
N ILE A 54 1.41 2.01 9.33
CA ILE A 54 1.96 3.24 8.76
C ILE A 54 1.18 4.43 9.29
N ASN A 55 1.91 5.50 9.63
CA ASN A 55 1.37 6.78 10.05
C ASN A 55 0.35 7.34 9.02
N PRO A 56 -0.91 7.65 9.42
CA PRO A 56 -1.93 8.15 8.50
C PRO A 56 -1.55 9.44 7.76
N GLN A 57 -0.77 10.31 8.40
CA GLN A 57 -0.25 11.54 7.80
C GLN A 57 0.73 11.25 6.66
N ASP A 58 1.56 10.21 6.80
CA ASP A 58 2.52 9.81 5.76
C ASP A 58 1.79 9.11 4.60
N LEU A 59 0.73 8.35 4.88
CA LEU A 59 -0.16 7.79 3.85
C LEU A 59 -0.89 8.88 3.05
N ARG A 60 -1.41 9.93 3.71
CA ARG A 60 -1.98 11.10 3.00
C ARG A 60 -0.93 11.78 2.14
N THR A 61 0.28 11.98 2.67
CA THR A 61 1.38 12.60 1.91
C THR A 61 1.76 11.77 0.68
N LEU A 62 1.83 10.44 0.82
CA LEU A 62 2.04 9.52 -0.31
C LEU A 62 0.92 9.61 -1.35
N LEU A 63 -0.34 9.67 -0.91
CA LEU A 63 -1.50 9.80 -1.79
C LEU A 63 -1.50 11.12 -2.57
N GLU A 64 -1.07 12.23 -1.97
CA GLU A 64 -0.88 13.49 -2.69
C GLU A 64 0.30 13.43 -3.67
N LEU A 65 1.45 12.89 -3.26
CA LEU A 65 2.64 12.75 -4.12
C LEU A 65 2.36 11.93 -5.40
N THR A 66 1.47 10.94 -5.29
CA THR A 66 1.06 10.01 -6.36
C THR A 66 -0.16 10.46 -7.16
N ARG A 67 -0.87 11.52 -6.73
CA ARG A 67 -2.11 12.00 -7.37
C ARG A 67 -1.89 12.29 -8.86
N GLY A 68 -2.63 11.59 -9.72
CA GLY A 68 -2.53 11.69 -11.18
C GLY A 68 -1.29 11.02 -11.81
N LYS A 69 -0.42 10.37 -11.03
CA LYS A 69 0.82 9.72 -11.51
C LYS A 69 0.77 8.20 -11.41
N ALA A 70 0.36 7.68 -10.25
CA ALA A 70 0.40 6.27 -9.91
C ALA A 70 -0.81 5.86 -9.05
N ILE A 71 -1.20 4.58 -9.15
CA ILE A 71 -2.17 3.95 -8.26
C ILE A 71 -1.47 3.57 -6.95
N VAL A 72 -2.05 3.89 -5.80
CA VAL A 72 -1.60 3.41 -4.48
C VAL A 72 -2.41 2.18 -4.11
N VAL A 73 -1.73 1.07 -3.89
CA VAL A 73 -2.33 -0.19 -3.45
C VAL A 73 -1.98 -0.39 -1.97
N ALA A 74 -2.97 -0.20 -1.10
CA ALA A 74 -2.87 -0.44 0.33
C ALA A 74 -3.25 -1.90 0.63
N ASP A 75 -2.30 -2.69 1.11
CA ASP A 75 -2.54 -4.04 1.62
C ASP A 75 -2.97 -3.99 3.09
N GLU A 76 -4.27 -4.19 3.29
CA GLU A 76 -4.99 -4.26 4.55
C GLU A 76 -5.23 -5.74 4.99
N ALA A 77 -4.43 -6.71 4.55
CA ALA A 77 -4.59 -8.15 4.88
C ALA A 77 -4.59 -8.52 6.39
N TYR A 78 -4.29 -7.55 7.26
CA TYR A 78 -4.28 -7.68 8.72
C TYR A 78 -5.11 -6.56 9.41
N ILE A 79 -5.92 -5.81 8.67
CA ILE A 79 -6.67 -4.66 9.21
C ILE A 79 -7.76 -5.09 10.20
N GLU A 80 -8.24 -6.33 10.12
CA GLU A 80 -9.21 -6.90 11.05
C GLU A 80 -8.73 -6.88 12.51
N PHE A 81 -7.41 -6.84 12.75
CA PHE A 81 -6.82 -6.69 14.08
C PHE A 81 -6.76 -5.22 14.58
N CYS A 82 -7.03 -4.25 13.71
CA CYS A 82 -6.98 -2.81 14.01
C CYS A 82 -7.93 -2.00 13.10
N PRO A 83 -9.25 -2.31 13.10
CA PRO A 83 -10.20 -1.81 12.10
C PRO A 83 -10.33 -0.28 12.05
N GLN A 84 -10.01 0.41 13.15
CA GLN A 84 -9.96 1.88 13.22
C GLN A 84 -8.88 2.53 12.33
N ALA A 85 -7.90 1.76 11.86
CA ALA A 85 -6.80 2.25 11.02
C ALA A 85 -7.08 2.14 9.50
N THR A 86 -8.28 1.71 9.10
CA THR A 86 -8.59 1.49 7.68
C THR A 86 -8.68 2.77 6.85
N LEU A 87 -8.24 2.66 5.60
CA LEU A 87 -8.30 3.70 4.59
C LEU A 87 -9.62 3.69 3.79
N THR A 88 -10.58 2.79 4.05
CA THR A 88 -11.81 2.70 3.23
C THR A 88 -12.64 3.98 3.20
N GLY A 89 -12.57 4.82 4.25
CA GLY A 89 -13.23 6.13 4.25
C GLY A 89 -12.58 7.16 3.32
N TRP A 90 -11.37 6.90 2.81
CA TRP A 90 -10.59 7.82 1.96
C TRP A 90 -10.77 7.54 0.47
N LEU A 91 -11.42 6.43 0.08
CA LEU A 91 -11.66 6.05 -1.32
C LEU A 91 -12.37 7.17 -2.12
N VAL A 92 -13.27 7.92 -1.48
CA VAL A 92 -14.00 9.06 -2.09
C VAL A 92 -13.09 10.27 -2.36
N GLU A 93 -12.01 10.45 -1.58
CA GLU A 93 -11.05 11.56 -1.69
C GLU A 93 -9.89 11.24 -2.67
N TYR A 94 -9.64 9.94 -2.88
CA TYR A 94 -8.49 9.41 -3.61
C TYR A 94 -8.90 8.30 -4.59
N PRO A 95 -9.34 8.62 -5.82
CA PRO A 95 -9.75 7.62 -6.83
C PRO A 95 -8.58 6.78 -7.37
N HIS A 96 -7.33 7.13 -7.03
CA HIS A 96 -6.14 6.31 -7.30
C HIS A 96 -5.75 5.41 -6.12
N LEU A 97 -6.56 5.31 -5.06
CA LEU A 97 -6.39 4.36 -3.95
C LEU A 97 -7.15 3.06 -4.22
N VAL A 98 -6.44 1.94 -4.11
CA VAL A 98 -6.97 0.58 -4.12
C VAL A 98 -6.63 -0.08 -2.79
N ILE A 99 -7.60 -0.75 -2.16
CA ILE A 99 -7.42 -1.44 -0.89
C ILE A 99 -7.60 -2.95 -1.10
N LEU A 100 -6.59 -3.73 -0.69
CA LEU A 100 -6.62 -5.19 -0.68
C LEU A 100 -6.98 -5.68 0.73
N ARG A 101 -7.95 -6.58 0.86
CA ARG A 101 -8.20 -7.33 2.12
C ARG A 101 -8.22 -8.81 1.89
N THR A 102 -7.91 -9.61 2.91
CA THR A 102 -8.00 -11.07 2.82
C THR A 102 -8.80 -11.66 3.96
N LEU A 103 -9.76 -12.53 3.66
CA LEU A 103 -10.49 -13.27 4.70
C LEU A 103 -9.61 -14.36 5.36
N SER A 104 -8.46 -14.67 4.77
CA SER A 104 -7.61 -15.82 5.12
C SER A 104 -6.90 -15.72 6.48
N LYS A 105 -6.76 -14.52 7.05
CA LYS A 105 -5.90 -14.28 8.23
C LYS A 105 -6.67 -14.21 9.55
N ALA A 106 -7.85 -13.58 9.55
CA ALA A 106 -8.68 -13.47 10.76
C ALA A 106 -9.63 -14.67 10.97
N PHE A 107 -10.03 -15.38 9.91
CA PHE A 107 -11.15 -16.35 9.98
C PHE A 107 -10.75 -17.84 9.93
N CYS A 108 -9.46 -18.19 9.85
CA CYS A 108 -8.96 -19.58 9.78
C CYS A 108 -9.64 -20.48 8.71
N ALA A 109 -10.28 -19.89 7.70
CA ALA A 109 -10.88 -20.60 6.59
C ALA A 109 -9.80 -20.94 5.55
N GLY A 110 -9.66 -22.23 5.19
CA GLY A 110 -8.66 -22.73 4.25
C GLY A 110 -8.86 -22.34 2.77
N GLY A 111 -9.47 -21.20 2.50
CA GLY A 111 -9.71 -20.66 1.16
C GLY A 111 -9.27 -19.20 1.07
N SER A 112 -8.31 -18.91 0.19
CA SER A 112 -7.72 -17.58 0.05
C SER A 112 -8.63 -16.62 -0.73
N ALA A 113 -9.66 -16.08 -0.06
CA ALA A 113 -10.52 -15.04 -0.60
C ALA A 113 -9.88 -13.66 -0.43
N LEU A 114 -9.37 -13.10 -1.54
CA LEU A 114 -8.96 -11.70 -1.67
C LEU A 114 -10.20 -10.85 -2.00
N ARG A 115 -10.41 -9.74 -1.28
CA ARG A 115 -11.45 -8.76 -1.55
C ARG A 115 -10.80 -7.43 -1.93
N LEU A 116 -11.16 -6.92 -3.10
CA LEU A 116 -10.67 -5.67 -3.64
C LEU A 116 -11.69 -4.56 -3.39
N TYR A 117 -11.20 -3.37 -3.04
CA TYR A 117 -11.96 -2.12 -3.06
C TYR A 117 -11.17 -1.09 -3.88
N ALA A 118 -11.86 -0.38 -4.76
CA ALA A 118 -11.31 0.72 -5.55
C ALA A 118 -12.30 1.91 -5.48
N GLY A 119 -11.77 3.13 -5.46
CA GLY A 119 -12.52 4.39 -5.50
C GLY A 119 -12.69 4.92 -6.93
#